data_AF-A0A6J6P6T2-F1
#
_entry.id   AF-A0A6J6P6T2-F1
#
_cell.length_a   1.000
_cell.length_b   1.000
_cell.length_c   1.000
_cell.angle_alpha   90.00
_cell.angle_beta   90.00
_cell.angle_gamma   90.00
#
_symmetry.space_group_name_H-M   'P 1'
#
loop_
_entity.id
_entity.type
_entity.pdbx_description
1 polymer ?
#
loop_
_entity_poly.entity_id
_entity_poly.type
_entity_poly.pdbx_seq_one_letter_code
_entity_poly.pdbx_strand_id
1 'polypeptide(L)'
;MKTSVIDIGLQWSNPQLVQALSAAFAQSQPELAPTFIVSTTGSTGVVKRVELSTSAISQSARLANLALNAAPGDIWSLLLPTNHIAGLNVLARSVLLNADVVGIDQHADFSAIVPTQLHSALNGNDQLLNHLKNCKAVLVGGAALSNQLLNSALENDIRVVTTYGMTETCGGCIYDNVPLAGVNIEINPDGIIKISGPTLAHGYEDNDELWRKSFKDGWFLTNDIGEIKDGKLFVIGRADDVIISGGENVSLNSIESQLSDSFPNINFLATSIPDEKWGEKLCLISDKPVDHDEISELLLAKLGKASVPKEFIVLSEIPQIGIGKPDRVKAAALFIDKQR
;
A
#
# COMPACT_ATOMS: atom_id res chain seq x y z
N MET A 1 -2.89 24.08 26.08
CA MET A 1 -1.51 23.64 25.75
C MET A 1 -1.53 23.32 24.27
N LYS A 2 -0.58 23.80 23.47
CA LYS A 2 -0.43 23.26 22.10
C LYS A 2 -0.14 21.77 22.27
N THR A 3 -1.04 20.91 21.80
CA THR A 3 -0.81 19.47 21.73
C THR A 3 0.48 19.29 20.92
N SER A 4 1.53 18.75 21.53
CA SER A 4 2.80 18.51 20.84
C SER A 4 2.53 17.48 19.74
N VAL A 5 2.80 17.84 18.48
CA VAL A 5 2.63 16.94 17.34
C VAL A 5 3.56 15.73 17.51
N ILE A 6 3.01 14.53 17.31
CA ILE A 6 3.72 13.25 17.50
C ILE A 6 4.22 12.76 16.15
N ASP A 7 5.51 12.90 15.89
CA ASP A 7 6.15 12.27 14.74
C ASP A 7 6.44 10.79 15.04
N ILE A 8 5.68 9.89 14.41
CA ILE A 8 5.81 8.44 14.63
C ILE A 8 7.06 7.84 13.97
N GLY A 9 7.75 8.61 13.11
CA GLY A 9 9.05 8.23 12.56
C GLY A 9 10.18 8.29 13.58
N LEU A 10 9.96 8.94 14.73
CA LEU A 10 10.87 8.95 15.87
C LEU A 10 10.71 7.69 16.72
N GLN A 11 11.66 7.42 17.60
CA GLN A 11 11.61 6.24 18.48
C GLN A 11 10.53 6.39 19.56
N TRP A 12 9.34 5.89 19.24
CA TRP A 12 8.23 5.71 20.18
C TRP A 12 8.01 4.23 20.47
N SER A 13 7.79 3.89 21.74
CA SER A 13 7.33 2.55 22.11
C SER A 13 5.82 2.40 21.88
N ASN A 14 5.36 1.17 21.63
CA ASN A 14 3.94 0.88 21.46
C ASN A 14 3.08 1.40 22.64
N PRO A 15 3.47 1.24 23.92
CA PRO A 15 2.72 1.80 25.04
C PRO A 15 2.59 3.33 24.99
N GLN A 16 3.64 4.04 24.57
CA GLN A 16 3.57 5.51 24.45
C GLN A 16 2.62 5.93 23.32
N LEU A 17 2.63 5.24 22.19
CA LEU A 17 1.70 5.50 21.10
C LEU A 17 0.24 5.20 21.50
N VAL A 18 0.00 4.10 22.21
CA VAL A 18 -1.32 3.77 22.76
C VAL A 18 -1.81 4.83 23.73
N GLN A 19 -0.93 5.30 24.64
CA GLN A 19 -1.27 6.39 25.57
C GLN A 19 -1.62 7.68 24.82
N ALA A 20 -0.83 8.04 23.81
CA ALA A 20 -1.07 9.22 22.98
C ALA A 20 -2.40 9.15 22.23
N LEU A 21 -2.68 8.02 21.57
CA LEU A 21 -3.95 7.77 20.87
C LEU A 21 -5.13 7.82 21.84
N SER A 22 -4.99 7.20 23.02
CA SER A 22 -6.05 7.19 24.04
C SER A 22 -6.34 8.59 24.55
N ALA A 23 -5.31 9.39 24.85
CA ALA A 23 -5.46 10.77 25.28
C ALA A 23 -6.09 11.64 24.18
N ALA A 24 -5.71 11.42 22.92
CA ALA A 24 -6.27 12.13 21.78
C ALA A 24 -7.77 11.79 21.58
N PHE A 25 -8.14 10.51 21.66
CA PHE A 25 -9.53 10.07 21.46
C PHE A 25 -10.47 10.38 22.63
N ALA A 26 -9.94 10.57 23.83
CA ALA A 26 -10.71 10.95 25.02
C ALA A 26 -11.19 12.42 25.00
N GLN A 27 -10.69 13.24 24.06
CA GLN A 27 -11.10 14.64 23.94
C GLN A 27 -12.57 14.73 23.52
N SER A 28 -13.33 15.63 24.16
CA SER A 28 -14.78 15.80 23.93
C SER A 28 -15.14 16.11 22.47
N GLN A 29 -14.21 16.72 21.72
CA GLN A 29 -14.25 16.84 20.27
C GLN A 29 -12.85 16.51 19.74
N PRO A 30 -12.70 15.51 18.84
CA PRO A 30 -11.42 15.20 18.23
C PRO A 30 -10.87 16.43 17.50
N GLU A 31 -9.63 16.81 17.78
CA GLU A 31 -9.00 17.97 17.12
C GLU A 31 -8.96 17.78 15.59
N LEU A 32 -9.29 18.86 14.88
CA LEU A 32 -9.06 19.00 13.43
C LEU A 32 -7.61 19.39 13.12
N ALA A 33 -6.89 19.90 14.12
CA ALA A 33 -5.48 20.21 14.03
C ALA A 33 -4.65 18.92 13.90
N PRO A 34 -3.50 18.97 13.21
CA PRO A 34 -2.63 17.82 13.10
C PRO A 34 -2.07 17.43 14.47
N THR A 35 -2.11 16.13 14.76
CA THR A 35 -1.66 15.55 16.03
C THR A 35 -0.55 14.52 15.80
N PHE A 36 -0.49 13.92 14.61
CA PHE A 36 0.52 12.94 14.25
C PHE A 36 1.18 13.30 12.92
N ILE A 37 2.48 13.03 12.79
CA ILE A 37 3.21 13.10 11.53
C ILE A 37 3.67 11.70 11.15
N VAL A 38 3.42 11.33 9.90
CA VAL A 38 3.83 10.04 9.33
C VAL A 38 4.68 10.28 8.10
N SER A 39 5.91 9.79 8.11
CA SER A 39 6.79 9.86 6.95
C SER A 39 6.45 8.77 5.93
N THR A 40 6.46 9.14 4.65
CA THR A 40 6.26 8.22 3.52
C THR A 40 7.33 8.45 2.48
N THR A 41 7.87 7.37 1.91
CA THR A 41 8.65 7.42 0.68
C THR A 41 7.71 7.20 -0.50
N GLY A 42 7.59 8.23 -1.35
CA GLY A 42 6.91 8.09 -2.64
C GLY A 42 7.74 7.28 -3.63
N SER A 43 7.11 6.90 -4.75
CA SER A 43 7.75 6.31 -5.96
C SER A 43 8.99 7.07 -6.45
N THR A 44 9.04 8.39 -6.22
CA THR A 44 10.14 9.27 -6.60
C THR A 44 11.31 9.29 -5.61
N GLY A 45 11.22 8.53 -4.51
CA GLY A 45 12.24 8.51 -3.44
C GLY A 45 12.21 9.73 -2.51
N VAL A 46 11.38 10.74 -2.79
CA VAL A 46 11.19 11.91 -1.92
C VAL A 46 10.37 11.49 -0.70
N VAL A 47 10.89 11.80 0.49
CA VAL A 47 10.16 11.60 1.75
C VAL A 47 9.13 12.72 1.91
N LYS A 48 7.85 12.36 2.00
CA LYS A 48 6.76 13.27 2.39
C LYS A 48 6.39 13.04 3.84
N ARG A 49 6.24 14.11 4.60
CA ARG A 49 5.82 14.09 6.01
C ARG A 49 4.34 14.47 6.07
N VAL A 50 3.48 13.49 6.28
CA VAL A 50 2.02 13.64 6.21
C VAL A 50 1.48 13.99 7.59
N GLU A 51 0.77 15.11 7.69
CA GLU A 51 0.13 15.57 8.91
C GLU A 51 -1.27 14.97 9.05
N LEU A 52 -1.49 14.22 10.12
CA LEU A 52 -2.75 13.54 10.42
C LEU A 52 -3.40 14.13 11.66
N SER A 53 -4.67 14.51 11.55
CA SER A 53 -5.46 14.96 12.69
C SER A 53 -5.94 13.79 13.54
N THR A 54 -6.21 14.06 14.81
CA THR A 54 -6.87 13.08 15.70
C THR A 54 -8.22 12.64 15.13
N SER A 55 -8.97 13.57 14.55
CA SER A 55 -10.23 13.28 13.86
C SER A 55 -10.05 12.25 12.74
N ALA A 56 -9.10 12.44 11.81
CA ALA A 56 -8.88 11.52 10.69
C ALA A 56 -8.50 10.11 11.15
N ILE A 57 -7.60 9.99 12.13
CA ILE A 57 -7.17 8.69 12.68
C ILE A 57 -8.33 8.00 13.40
N SER A 58 -9.06 8.73 14.24
CA SER A 58 -10.21 8.17 14.95
C SER A 58 -11.29 7.69 13.99
N GLN A 59 -11.56 8.42 12.90
CA GLN A 59 -12.55 8.04 11.90
C GLN A 59 -12.08 6.83 11.09
N SER A 60 -10.82 6.79 10.65
CA SER A 60 -10.25 5.62 9.98
C SER A 60 -10.38 4.35 10.84
N ALA A 61 -10.00 4.44 12.12
CA ALA A 61 -10.10 3.32 13.05
C ALA A 61 -11.55 2.90 13.34
N ARG A 62 -12.47 3.85 13.54
CA ARG A 62 -13.91 3.56 13.75
C ARG A 62 -14.54 2.88 12.53
N LEU A 63 -14.28 3.40 11.34
CA LEU A 63 -14.85 2.88 10.09
C LEU A 63 -14.30 1.47 9.79
N ALA A 64 -13.02 1.22 10.05
CA ALA A 64 -12.44 -0.12 9.92
C ALA A 64 -13.09 -1.12 10.89
N ASN A 65 -13.20 -0.77 12.17
CA ASN A 65 -13.84 -1.63 13.17
C ASN A 65 -15.32 -1.91 12.82
N LEU A 66 -16.04 -0.88 12.34
CA LEU A 66 -17.43 -1.04 11.89
C LEU A 66 -17.53 -1.97 10.67
N ALA A 67 -16.68 -1.79 9.66
CA ALA A 67 -16.67 -2.62 8.45
C ALA A 67 -16.39 -4.10 8.77
N LEU A 68 -15.60 -4.36 9.81
CA LEU A 68 -15.27 -5.70 10.28
C LEU A 68 -16.26 -6.25 11.31
N ASN A 69 -17.31 -5.50 11.65
CA ASN A 69 -18.27 -5.83 12.71
C ASN A 69 -17.58 -6.14 14.06
N ALA A 70 -16.52 -5.41 14.39
CA ALA A 70 -15.77 -5.59 15.62
C ALA A 70 -16.60 -5.16 16.85
N ALA A 71 -16.47 -5.92 17.93
CA ALA A 71 -17.10 -5.64 19.23
C ALA A 71 -16.07 -5.15 20.25
N PRO A 72 -16.47 -4.39 21.28
CA PRO A 72 -15.59 -4.05 22.40
C PRO A 72 -14.96 -5.30 23.01
N GLY A 73 -13.65 -5.28 23.23
CA GLY A 73 -12.86 -6.42 23.69
C GLY A 73 -12.27 -7.29 22.58
N ASP A 74 -12.69 -7.14 21.32
CA ASP A 74 -12.04 -7.84 20.21
C ASP A 74 -10.56 -7.39 20.07
N ILE A 75 -9.68 -8.35 19.82
CA ILE A 75 -8.24 -8.19 19.90
C ILE A 75 -7.63 -8.07 18.50
N TRP A 76 -6.75 -7.09 18.32
CA TRP A 76 -5.91 -6.98 17.12
C TRP A 76 -4.51 -7.53 17.35
N SER A 77 -3.96 -8.27 16.39
CA SER A 77 -2.52 -8.56 16.38
C SER A 77 -1.72 -7.45 15.71
N LEU A 78 -0.62 -7.03 16.33
CA LEU A 78 0.29 -6.03 15.79
C LEU A 78 1.49 -6.70 15.09
N LEU A 79 1.37 -6.90 13.78
CA LEU A 79 2.40 -7.52 12.94
C LEU A 79 3.06 -6.54 11.95
N LEU A 80 2.69 -5.26 12.03
CA LEU A 80 3.19 -4.19 11.17
C LEU A 80 3.94 -3.14 12.00
N PRO A 81 5.02 -2.54 11.47
CA PRO A 81 5.76 -1.49 12.16
C PRO A 81 4.89 -0.27 12.47
N THR A 82 5.00 0.25 13.70
CA THR A 82 4.22 1.38 14.21
C THR A 82 4.76 2.76 13.80
N ASN A 83 5.89 2.80 13.09
CA ASN A 83 6.39 3.98 12.39
C ASN A 83 5.75 4.17 11.00
N HIS A 84 4.81 3.29 10.62
CA HIS A 84 3.97 3.44 9.43
C HIS A 84 2.50 3.56 9.83
N ILE A 85 1.71 4.23 8.98
CA ILE A 85 0.27 4.42 9.21
C ILE A 85 -0.49 3.10 9.40
N ALA A 86 -0.06 2.03 8.74
CA ALA A 86 -0.70 0.73 8.87
C ALA A 86 -0.57 0.14 10.28
N GLY A 87 0.63 0.18 10.88
CA GLY A 87 0.85 -0.25 12.26
C GLY A 87 0.23 0.69 13.29
N LEU A 88 0.31 2.01 13.08
CA LEU A 88 -0.37 2.99 13.94
C LEU A 88 -1.89 2.75 13.99
N ASN A 89 -2.51 2.44 12.85
CA ASN A 89 -3.93 2.14 12.78
C ASN A 89 -4.34 0.88 13.55
N VAL A 90 -3.46 -0.12 13.66
CA VAL A 90 -3.73 -1.30 14.50
C VAL A 90 -3.88 -0.88 15.96
N LEU A 91 -2.97 -0.02 16.46
CA LEU A 91 -3.08 0.54 17.80
C LEU A 91 -4.34 1.41 17.96
N ALA A 92 -4.64 2.26 16.97
CA ALA A 92 -5.81 3.14 17.03
C ALA A 92 -7.12 2.34 17.09
N ARG A 93 -7.23 1.25 16.34
CA ARG A 93 -8.38 0.35 16.35
C ARG A 93 -8.51 -0.36 17.70
N SER A 94 -7.41 -0.85 18.28
CA SER A 94 -7.44 -1.55 19.58
C SER A 94 -7.84 -0.62 20.72
N VAL A 95 -7.35 0.63 20.73
CA VAL A 95 -7.74 1.67 21.70
C VAL A 95 -9.26 1.88 21.67
N LEU A 96 -9.88 1.96 20.48
CA LEU A 96 -11.33 2.14 20.37
C LEU A 96 -12.15 0.91 20.80
N LEU A 97 -11.56 -0.28 20.75
CA LEU A 97 -12.18 -1.52 21.23
C LEU A 97 -11.92 -1.75 22.73
N ASN A 98 -11.14 -0.89 23.39
CA ASN A 98 -10.67 -1.06 24.77
C ASN A 98 -9.94 -2.40 24.97
N ALA A 99 -9.09 -2.77 24.02
CA ALA A 99 -8.31 -3.99 24.04
C ALA A 99 -6.82 -3.71 23.76
N ASP A 100 -5.95 -4.48 24.41
CA ASP A 100 -4.53 -4.48 24.11
C ASP A 100 -4.26 -5.23 22.80
N VAL A 101 -3.21 -4.81 22.09
CA VAL A 101 -2.72 -5.56 20.93
C VAL A 101 -1.87 -6.74 21.37
N VAL A 102 -1.85 -7.78 20.55
CA VAL A 102 -1.05 -8.98 20.80
C VAL A 102 -0.08 -9.29 19.67
N GLY A 103 0.92 -10.14 19.96
CA GLY A 103 1.81 -10.70 18.96
C GLY A 103 1.21 -11.92 18.27
N ILE A 104 2.00 -12.52 17.37
CA ILE A 104 1.66 -13.73 16.61
C ILE A 104 1.48 -15.00 17.48
N ASP A 105 2.02 -15.01 18.70
CA ASP A 105 1.94 -16.16 19.62
C ASP A 105 0.61 -16.25 20.39
N GLN A 106 -0.26 -15.26 20.21
CA GLN A 106 -1.47 -15.08 21.02
C GLN A 106 -2.71 -14.99 20.12
N HIS A 107 -3.86 -15.32 20.69
CA HIS A 107 -5.13 -15.22 19.98
C HIS A 107 -5.45 -13.76 19.65
N ALA A 108 -5.78 -13.50 18.38
CA ALA A 108 -6.33 -12.24 17.91
C ALA A 108 -7.59 -12.49 17.07
N ASP A 109 -8.53 -11.57 17.15
CA ASP A 109 -9.72 -11.53 16.31
C ASP A 109 -9.40 -10.93 14.94
N PHE A 110 -8.49 -9.96 14.87
CA PHE A 110 -8.17 -9.26 13.64
C PHE A 110 -6.67 -9.14 13.45
N SER A 111 -6.24 -9.21 12.19
CA SER A 111 -4.85 -8.94 11.81
C SER A 111 -4.79 -8.01 10.60
N ALA A 112 -3.68 -7.30 10.47
CA ALA A 112 -3.36 -6.52 9.28
C ALA A 112 -1.94 -6.88 8.83
N ILE A 113 -1.79 -7.21 7.55
CA ILE A 113 -0.53 -7.66 6.94
C ILE A 113 -0.37 -7.11 5.52
N VAL A 114 0.84 -7.23 4.98
CA VAL A 114 1.12 -6.98 3.55
C VAL A 114 1.07 -8.28 2.73
N PRO A 115 0.90 -8.23 1.39
CA PRO A 115 0.86 -9.43 0.55
C PRO A 115 2.06 -10.37 0.70
N THR A 116 3.28 -9.84 0.93
CA THR A 116 4.48 -10.68 1.13
C THR A 116 4.42 -11.48 2.42
N GLN A 117 3.80 -10.97 3.49
CA GLN A 117 3.56 -11.73 4.72
C GLN A 117 2.52 -12.83 4.49
N LEU A 118 1.46 -12.55 3.72
CA LEU A 118 0.46 -13.56 3.35
C LEU A 118 1.10 -14.68 2.51
N HIS A 119 1.95 -14.33 1.55
CA HIS A 119 2.73 -15.29 0.78
C HIS A 119 3.61 -16.14 1.69
N SER A 120 4.34 -15.54 2.64
CA SER A 120 5.17 -16.28 3.60
C SER A 120 4.33 -17.25 4.45
N ALA A 121 3.15 -16.83 4.92
CA ALA A 121 2.23 -17.69 5.67
C ALA A 121 1.85 -18.95 4.86
N LEU A 122 1.50 -18.78 3.59
CA LEU A 122 1.09 -19.88 2.71
C LEU A 122 2.25 -20.75 2.21
N ASN A 123 3.49 -20.29 2.36
CA ASN A 123 4.69 -20.94 1.82
C ASN A 123 5.74 -21.24 2.91
N GLY A 124 5.29 -21.83 4.03
CA GLY A 124 6.18 -22.46 5.02
C GLY A 124 6.32 -21.73 6.36
N ASN A 125 5.57 -20.64 6.60
CA ASN A 125 5.46 -20.05 7.93
C ASN A 125 4.18 -20.53 8.63
N ASP A 126 4.23 -21.75 9.19
CA ASP A 126 3.10 -22.41 9.85
C ASP A 126 2.54 -21.60 11.02
N GLN A 127 3.41 -20.90 11.75
CA GLN A 127 2.98 -20.08 12.88
C GLN A 127 2.10 -18.91 12.40
N LEU A 128 2.54 -18.20 11.36
CA LEU A 128 1.76 -17.11 10.78
C LEU A 128 0.48 -17.63 10.13
N LEU A 129 0.56 -18.74 9.40
CA LEU A 129 -0.61 -19.37 8.80
C LEU A 129 -1.68 -19.67 9.85
N ASN A 130 -1.30 -20.36 10.94
CA ASN A 130 -2.22 -20.70 12.02
C ASN A 130 -2.79 -19.45 12.71
N HIS A 131 -1.99 -18.41 12.91
CA HIS A 131 -2.45 -17.14 13.46
C HIS A 131 -3.53 -16.49 12.56
N LEU A 132 -3.27 -16.41 11.26
CA LEU A 132 -4.18 -15.79 10.29
C LEU A 132 -5.48 -16.58 10.12
N LYS A 133 -5.42 -17.93 10.12
CA LYS A 133 -6.61 -18.79 10.07
C LYS A 133 -7.57 -18.58 11.25
N ASN A 134 -7.02 -18.28 12.42
CA ASN A 134 -7.80 -18.08 13.64
C ASN A 134 -8.43 -16.68 13.75
N CYS A 135 -8.01 -15.72 12.91
CA CYS A 135 -8.60 -14.38 12.89
C CYS A 135 -10.01 -14.39 12.28
N LYS A 136 -10.92 -13.56 12.82
CA LYS A 136 -12.23 -13.19 12.25
C LYS A 136 -12.09 -12.55 10.87
N ALA A 137 -11.08 -11.71 10.68
CA ALA A 137 -10.70 -11.15 9.39
C ALA A 137 -9.21 -10.76 9.36
N VAL A 138 -8.61 -10.83 8.18
CA VAL A 138 -7.23 -10.42 7.92
C VAL A 138 -7.25 -9.32 6.86
N LEU A 139 -6.92 -8.09 7.27
CA LEU A 139 -6.72 -6.99 6.33
C LEU A 139 -5.42 -7.19 5.57
N VAL A 140 -5.49 -7.19 4.25
CA VAL A 140 -4.31 -7.29 3.37
C VAL A 140 -4.25 -6.03 2.51
N GLY A 141 -3.16 -5.27 2.61
CA GLY A 141 -3.03 -4.00 1.90
C GLY A 141 -1.61 -3.47 1.84
N GLY A 142 -1.48 -2.22 1.39
CA GLY A 142 -0.18 -1.56 1.19
C GLY A 142 0.50 -1.90 -0.14
N ALA A 143 0.04 -2.92 -0.85
CA ALA A 143 0.41 -3.27 -2.21
C ALA A 143 -0.75 -4.04 -2.88
N ALA A 144 -0.68 -4.19 -4.20
CA ALA A 144 -1.63 -5.01 -4.95
C ALA A 144 -1.56 -6.48 -4.47
N LEU A 145 -2.72 -7.12 -4.34
CA LEU A 145 -2.84 -8.54 -4.03
C LEU A 145 -3.22 -9.29 -5.31
N SER A 146 -2.42 -10.25 -5.75
CA SER A 146 -2.74 -11.06 -6.93
C SER A 146 -3.94 -11.97 -6.66
N ASN A 147 -4.72 -12.25 -7.70
CA ASN A 147 -5.86 -13.18 -7.61
C ASN A 147 -5.42 -14.58 -7.18
N GLN A 148 -4.24 -15.03 -7.62
CA GLN A 148 -3.68 -16.32 -7.21
C GLN A 148 -3.41 -16.37 -5.70
N LEU A 149 -2.78 -15.34 -5.14
CA LEU A 149 -2.48 -15.30 -3.72
C LEU A 149 -3.76 -15.17 -2.87
N LEU A 150 -4.73 -14.38 -3.34
CA LEU A 150 -6.05 -14.30 -2.71
C LEU A 150 -6.76 -15.65 -2.71
N ASN A 151 -6.82 -16.34 -3.86
CA ASN A 151 -7.46 -17.66 -3.96
C ASN A 151 -6.78 -18.68 -3.05
N SER A 152 -5.45 -18.72 -3.03
CA SER A 152 -4.69 -19.61 -2.15
C SER A 152 -4.97 -19.34 -0.66
N ALA A 153 -5.12 -18.07 -0.27
CA ALA A 153 -5.49 -17.71 1.09
C ALA A 153 -6.90 -18.19 1.47
N LEU A 154 -7.87 -18.03 0.55
CA LEU A 154 -9.24 -18.50 0.73
C LEU A 154 -9.32 -20.03 0.82
N GLU A 155 -8.55 -20.76 0.00
CA GLU A 155 -8.42 -22.22 0.05
C GLU A 155 -7.81 -22.72 1.37
N ASN A 156 -7.06 -21.86 2.08
CA ASN A 156 -6.47 -22.15 3.39
C ASN A 156 -7.31 -21.61 4.57
N ASP A 157 -8.58 -21.25 4.35
CA ASP A 157 -9.53 -20.72 5.33
C ASP A 157 -9.15 -19.35 5.92
N ILE A 158 -8.31 -18.57 5.25
CA ILE A 158 -7.99 -17.21 5.69
C ILE A 158 -9.08 -16.26 5.20
N ARG A 159 -9.72 -15.56 6.13
CA ARG A 159 -10.76 -14.55 5.84
C ARG A 159 -10.12 -13.22 5.44
N VAL A 160 -9.63 -13.17 4.19
CA VAL A 160 -8.97 -11.97 3.64
C VAL A 160 -9.99 -10.87 3.35
N VAL A 161 -9.64 -9.65 3.76
CA VAL A 161 -10.29 -8.41 3.35
C VAL A 161 -9.23 -7.54 2.69
N THR A 162 -9.40 -7.28 1.40
CA THR A 162 -8.48 -6.44 0.65
C THR A 162 -8.68 -4.98 1.02
N THR A 163 -7.59 -4.23 1.18
CA THR A 163 -7.66 -2.82 1.56
C THR A 163 -6.85 -1.96 0.61
N TYR A 164 -7.45 -0.86 0.19
CA TYR A 164 -6.80 0.20 -0.58
C TYR A 164 -6.83 1.52 0.21
N GLY A 165 -5.69 2.20 0.18
CA GLY A 165 -5.47 3.48 0.85
C GLY A 165 -3.99 3.76 1.02
N MET A 166 -3.70 4.92 1.56
CA MET A 166 -2.36 5.49 1.72
C MET A 166 -2.28 6.28 3.02
N THR A 167 -1.13 6.88 3.30
CA THR A 167 -0.98 7.71 4.49
C THR A 167 -1.87 8.94 4.45
N GLU A 168 -2.03 9.55 3.27
CA GLU A 168 -2.89 10.71 3.04
C GLU A 168 -4.38 10.42 3.24
N THR A 169 -4.79 9.14 3.25
CA THR A 169 -6.14 8.69 3.59
C THR A 169 -6.22 8.05 4.97
N CYS A 170 -5.18 8.24 5.80
CA CYS A 170 -5.05 7.67 7.12
C CYS A 170 -5.17 6.13 7.13
N GLY A 171 -4.56 5.46 6.15
CA GLY A 171 -4.63 4.02 5.93
C GLY A 171 -5.72 3.61 4.95
N GLY A 172 -6.13 2.34 5.02
CA GLY A 172 -7.16 1.78 4.14
C GLY A 172 -8.51 2.47 4.32
N CYS A 173 -9.08 2.96 3.22
CA CYS A 173 -10.39 3.62 3.20
C CYS A 173 -11.38 2.98 2.21
N ILE A 174 -10.93 1.98 1.44
CA ILE A 174 -11.73 1.16 0.52
C ILE A 174 -11.41 -0.30 0.79
N TYR A 175 -12.45 -1.09 1.12
CA TYR A 175 -12.35 -2.48 1.57
C TYR A 175 -13.11 -3.35 0.59
N ASP A 176 -12.47 -4.39 0.04
CA ASP A 176 -13.03 -5.25 -1.02
C ASP A 176 -13.66 -4.45 -2.17
N ASN A 177 -12.90 -3.44 -2.61
CA ASN A 177 -13.27 -2.47 -3.65
C ASN A 177 -14.44 -1.55 -3.29
N VAL A 178 -14.99 -1.62 -2.07
CA VAL A 178 -16.10 -0.79 -1.60
C VAL A 178 -15.58 0.34 -0.71
N PRO A 179 -15.90 1.62 -0.98
CA PRO A 179 -15.51 2.71 -0.09
C PRO A 179 -16.19 2.57 1.27
N LEU A 180 -15.44 2.84 2.34
CA LEU A 180 -16.01 2.90 3.70
C LEU A 180 -17.03 4.04 3.82
N ALA A 181 -17.90 3.97 4.83
CA ALA A 181 -18.96 4.97 5.00
C ALA A 181 -18.41 6.40 5.07
N GLY A 182 -18.95 7.30 4.25
CA GLY A 182 -18.52 8.70 4.14
C GLY A 182 -17.27 8.93 3.29
N VAL A 183 -16.63 7.88 2.79
CA VAL A 183 -15.59 7.96 1.77
C VAL A 183 -16.26 8.01 0.40
N ASN A 184 -15.94 9.02 -0.41
CA ASN A 184 -16.39 9.12 -1.79
C ASN A 184 -15.21 8.93 -2.73
N ILE A 185 -15.49 8.36 -3.89
CA ILE A 185 -14.52 8.06 -4.95
C ILE A 185 -14.99 8.67 -6.27
N GLU A 186 -14.07 9.25 -7.02
CA GLU A 186 -14.28 9.73 -8.38
C GLU A 186 -13.06 9.39 -9.24
N ILE A 187 -13.27 9.27 -10.56
CA ILE A 187 -12.18 9.14 -11.53
C ILE A 187 -12.13 10.44 -12.33
N ASN A 188 -10.96 11.09 -12.39
CA ASN A 188 -10.78 12.27 -13.22
C ASN A 188 -10.69 11.89 -14.73
N PRO A 189 -10.71 12.85 -15.66
CA PRO A 189 -10.62 12.55 -17.10
C PRO A 189 -9.37 11.76 -17.53
N ASP A 190 -8.28 11.82 -16.75
CA ASP A 190 -7.02 11.13 -17.02
C ASP A 190 -6.98 9.72 -16.38
N GLY A 191 -8.07 9.25 -15.78
CA GLY A 191 -8.14 7.95 -15.09
C GLY A 191 -7.64 7.96 -13.65
N ILE A 192 -7.26 9.12 -13.10
CA ILE A 192 -6.73 9.27 -11.75
C ILE A 192 -7.83 9.18 -10.71
N ILE A 193 -7.58 8.39 -9.67
CA ILE A 193 -8.47 8.20 -8.54
C ILE A 193 -8.46 9.46 -7.66
N LYS A 194 -9.64 10.00 -7.40
CA LYS A 194 -9.92 11.05 -6.42
C LYS A 194 -10.64 10.45 -5.22
N ILE A 195 -10.24 10.86 -4.02
CA ILE A 195 -10.83 10.41 -2.77
C ILE A 195 -11.25 11.63 -1.94
N SER A 196 -12.46 11.62 -1.40
CA SER A 196 -12.90 12.57 -0.37
C SER A 196 -13.49 11.81 0.81
N GLY A 197 -13.46 12.40 2.00
CA GLY A 197 -14.08 11.78 3.17
C GLY A 197 -13.39 12.12 4.49
N PRO A 198 -13.88 11.53 5.59
CA PRO A 198 -13.47 11.88 6.95
C PRO A 198 -12.06 11.36 7.31
N THR A 199 -11.45 10.52 6.47
CA THR A 199 -10.15 9.91 6.74
C THR A 199 -8.98 10.66 6.09
N LEU A 200 -9.24 11.76 5.38
CA LEU A 200 -8.18 12.51 4.71
C LEU A 200 -7.25 13.21 5.71
N ALA A 201 -5.97 13.23 5.37
CA ALA A 201 -4.92 13.95 6.08
C ALA A 201 -5.18 15.47 6.11
N HIS A 202 -4.52 16.14 7.06
CA HIS A 202 -4.55 17.60 7.17
C HIS A 202 -3.71 18.27 6.07
N GLY A 203 -2.54 17.71 5.78
CA GLY A 203 -1.57 18.30 4.88
C GLY A 203 -0.23 17.58 4.82
N TYR A 204 0.76 18.21 4.19
CA TYR A 204 2.15 17.82 4.26
C TYR A 204 2.93 18.87 5.08
N GLU A 205 3.68 18.42 6.09
CA GLU A 205 4.54 19.29 6.90
C GLU A 205 5.58 19.96 6.00
N ASP A 206 5.72 21.29 6.15
CA ASP A 206 6.62 22.14 5.37
C ASP A 206 6.45 22.04 3.84
N ASN A 207 5.31 21.54 3.34
CA ASN A 207 5.06 21.41 1.90
C ASN A 207 3.59 21.65 1.50
N ASP A 208 3.06 22.78 1.95
CA ASP A 208 1.73 23.29 1.59
C ASP A 208 1.47 23.33 0.08
N GLU A 209 2.49 23.67 -0.72
CA GLU A 209 2.34 23.78 -2.18
C GLU A 209 2.02 22.41 -2.80
N LEU A 210 2.73 21.37 -2.38
CA LEU A 210 2.45 20.01 -2.83
C LEU A 210 1.05 19.56 -2.38
N TRP A 211 0.65 19.88 -1.15
CA TRP A 211 -0.68 19.54 -0.67
C TRP A 211 -1.77 20.22 -1.50
N ARG A 212 -1.65 21.53 -1.78
CA ARG A 212 -2.63 22.26 -2.62
C ARG A 212 -2.69 21.77 -4.07
N LYS A 213 -1.61 21.17 -4.59
CA LYS A 213 -1.61 20.52 -5.91
C LYS A 213 -2.40 19.21 -5.90
N SER A 214 -2.30 18.45 -4.81
CA SER A 214 -2.98 17.16 -4.64
C SER A 214 -4.33 17.26 -3.95
N PHE A 215 -4.70 18.38 -3.35
CA PHE A 215 -5.97 18.55 -2.63
C PHE A 215 -6.72 19.77 -3.15
N LYS A 216 -7.91 19.54 -3.72
CA LYS A 216 -8.73 20.60 -4.31
C LYS A 216 -10.21 20.32 -4.08
N ASP A 217 -10.95 21.34 -3.63
CA ASP A 217 -12.41 21.30 -3.45
C ASP A 217 -12.89 20.11 -2.58
N GLY A 218 -12.12 19.76 -1.55
CA GLY A 218 -12.43 18.64 -0.65
C GLY A 218 -11.98 17.26 -1.14
N TRP A 219 -11.36 17.19 -2.32
CA TRP A 219 -10.88 15.96 -2.93
C TRP A 219 -9.36 15.88 -2.90
N PHE A 220 -8.86 14.76 -2.41
CA PHE A 220 -7.47 14.35 -2.58
C PHE A 220 -7.32 13.60 -3.91
N LEU A 221 -6.49 14.14 -4.79
CA LEU A 221 -6.07 13.55 -6.05
C LEU A 221 -4.87 12.65 -5.77
N THR A 222 -5.06 11.35 -5.97
CA THR A 222 -4.00 10.36 -5.80
C THR A 222 -3.05 10.38 -7.00
N ASN A 223 -2.04 9.51 -6.97
CA ASN A 223 -1.23 9.17 -8.15
C ASN A 223 -1.59 7.78 -8.67
N ASP A 224 -2.78 7.27 -8.35
CA ASP A 224 -3.23 5.94 -8.70
C ASP A 224 -4.27 6.04 -9.83
N ILE A 225 -4.21 5.11 -10.78
CA ILE A 225 -5.15 4.98 -11.88
C ILE A 225 -6.15 3.89 -11.51
N GLY A 226 -7.44 4.13 -11.78
CA GLY A 226 -8.48 3.16 -11.49
C GLY A 226 -9.72 3.34 -12.34
N GLU A 227 -10.64 2.40 -12.18
CA GLU A 227 -11.97 2.43 -12.78
C GLU A 227 -13.03 2.19 -11.71
N ILE A 228 -14.23 2.76 -11.91
CA ILE A 228 -15.37 2.51 -11.05
C ILE A 228 -16.40 1.69 -11.82
N LYS A 229 -16.76 0.52 -11.27
CA LYS A 229 -17.81 -0.35 -11.81
C LYS A 229 -18.79 -0.69 -10.69
N ASP A 230 -20.07 -0.42 -10.90
CA ASP A 230 -21.14 -0.66 -9.93
C ASP A 230 -20.85 -0.08 -8.52
N GLY A 231 -20.26 1.12 -8.48
CA GLY A 231 -19.89 1.80 -7.24
C GLY A 231 -18.66 1.22 -6.52
N LYS A 232 -18.00 0.22 -7.11
CA LYS A 232 -16.75 -0.35 -6.61
C LYS A 232 -15.55 0.21 -7.36
N LEU A 233 -14.46 0.47 -6.63
CA LEU A 233 -13.20 0.93 -7.18
C LEU A 233 -12.28 -0.24 -7.50
N PHE A 234 -11.81 -0.30 -8.74
CA PHE A 234 -10.76 -1.22 -9.16
C PHE A 234 -9.50 -0.41 -9.46
N VAL A 235 -8.45 -0.63 -8.68
CA VAL A 235 -7.16 0.05 -8.87
C VAL A 235 -6.39 -0.68 -9.96
N ILE A 236 -6.05 0.04 -11.03
CA ILE A 236 -5.32 -0.48 -12.19
C ILE A 236 -3.81 -0.40 -11.95
N GLY A 237 -3.35 0.65 -11.28
CA GLY A 237 -1.95 0.84 -10.99
C GLY A 237 -1.62 2.28 -10.60
N ARG A 238 -0.38 2.66 -10.79
CA ARG A 238 0.15 3.99 -10.49
C ARG A 238 0.39 4.77 -11.77
N ALA A 239 0.02 6.04 -11.78
CA ALA A 239 0.29 6.95 -12.90
C ALA A 239 1.79 7.18 -13.11
N ASP A 240 2.59 7.11 -12.04
CA ASP A 240 4.06 7.22 -12.10
C ASP A 240 4.78 5.87 -12.32
N ASP A 241 4.03 4.76 -12.41
CA ASP A 241 4.56 3.47 -12.91
C ASP A 241 4.20 3.24 -14.38
N VAL A 242 3.74 4.27 -15.10
CA VAL A 242 3.51 4.23 -16.54
C VAL A 242 4.67 4.92 -17.25
N ILE A 243 5.31 4.20 -18.16
CA ILE A 243 6.37 4.71 -19.04
C ILE A 243 5.80 4.89 -20.45
N ILE A 244 6.38 5.78 -21.25
CA ILE A 244 6.03 5.93 -22.67
C ILE A 244 7.10 5.22 -23.50
N SER A 245 6.78 4.02 -23.99
CA SER A 245 7.67 3.23 -24.83
C SER A 245 7.14 3.12 -26.25
N GLY A 246 7.87 3.66 -27.22
CA GLY A 246 7.46 3.63 -28.64
C GLY A 246 6.17 4.41 -28.93
N GLY A 247 5.83 5.40 -28.08
CA GLY A 247 4.60 6.17 -28.19
C GLY A 247 3.37 5.54 -27.53
N GLU A 248 3.53 4.41 -26.84
CA GLU A 248 2.46 3.73 -26.09
C GLU A 248 2.73 3.81 -24.59
N ASN A 249 1.66 3.96 -23.80
CA ASN A 249 1.72 3.92 -22.34
C ASN A 249 1.86 2.46 -21.86
N VAL A 250 2.94 2.16 -21.14
CA VAL A 250 3.24 0.82 -20.61
C VAL A 250 3.27 0.89 -19.10
N SER A 251 2.39 0.14 -18.43
CA SER A 251 2.35 0.03 -16.97
C SER A 251 3.36 -1.00 -16.47
N LEU A 252 4.40 -0.56 -15.75
CA LEU A 252 5.42 -1.40 -15.14
C LEU A 252 4.81 -2.42 -14.16
N ASN A 253 3.82 -2.01 -13.37
CA ASN A 253 3.11 -2.92 -12.47
C ASN A 253 2.33 -4.00 -13.23
N SER A 254 1.73 -3.66 -14.39
CA SER A 254 1.02 -4.66 -15.21
C SER A 254 1.98 -5.72 -15.75
N ILE A 255 3.19 -5.31 -16.16
CA ILE A 255 4.27 -6.23 -16.54
C ILE A 255 4.57 -7.18 -15.37
N GLU A 256 4.89 -6.62 -14.21
CA GLU A 256 5.26 -7.39 -13.01
C GLU A 256 4.16 -8.35 -12.57
N SER A 257 2.90 -7.93 -12.61
CA SER A 257 1.76 -8.78 -12.26
C SER A 257 1.62 -9.97 -13.22
N GLN A 258 1.68 -9.74 -14.54
CA GLN A 258 1.56 -10.84 -15.52
C GLN A 258 2.71 -11.84 -15.40
N LEU A 259 3.92 -11.35 -15.12
CA LEU A 259 5.09 -12.20 -14.90
C LEU A 259 4.99 -12.97 -13.59
N SER A 260 4.57 -12.32 -12.50
CA SER A 260 4.39 -12.97 -11.20
C SER A 260 3.33 -14.07 -11.27
N ASP A 261 2.24 -13.85 -12.02
CA ASP A 261 1.18 -14.85 -12.23
C ASP A 261 1.67 -16.06 -13.04
N SER A 262 2.59 -15.85 -14.00
CA SER A 262 3.07 -16.92 -14.90
C SER A 262 4.32 -17.63 -14.37
N PHE A 263 5.11 -16.95 -13.55
CA PHE A 263 6.39 -17.42 -12.99
C PHE A 263 6.44 -17.18 -11.47
N PRO A 264 5.58 -17.85 -10.67
CA PRO A 264 5.38 -17.54 -9.25
C PRO A 264 6.60 -17.76 -8.35
N ASN A 265 7.61 -18.47 -8.87
CA ASN A 265 8.86 -18.73 -8.15
C ASN A 265 9.97 -17.72 -8.47
N ILE A 266 9.69 -16.70 -9.29
CA ILE A 266 10.66 -15.71 -9.75
C ILE A 266 10.09 -14.34 -9.42
N ASN A 267 10.89 -13.53 -8.73
CA ASN A 267 10.53 -12.15 -8.47
C ASN A 267 11.01 -11.30 -9.65
N PHE A 268 10.17 -10.35 -10.06
CA PHE A 268 10.47 -9.43 -11.15
C PHE A 268 10.39 -7.98 -10.69
N LEU A 269 11.23 -7.14 -11.28
CA LEU A 269 11.15 -5.69 -11.17
C LEU A 269 11.34 -5.06 -12.57
N ALA A 270 10.29 -4.44 -13.08
CA ALA A 270 10.31 -3.67 -14.31
C ALA A 270 10.82 -2.23 -14.03
N THR A 271 11.54 -1.65 -14.97
CA THR A 271 11.95 -0.24 -14.91
C THR A 271 12.10 0.31 -16.32
N SER A 272 12.36 1.60 -16.47
CA SER A 272 12.74 2.19 -17.75
C SER A 272 14.07 2.93 -17.66
N ILE A 273 14.73 3.05 -18.81
CA ILE A 273 15.82 4.00 -19.03
C ILE A 273 15.54 4.83 -20.30
N PRO A 274 16.04 6.07 -20.38
CA PRO A 274 15.93 6.87 -21.61
C PRO A 274 16.56 6.15 -22.82
N ASP A 275 15.90 6.23 -23.97
CA ASP A 275 16.35 5.58 -25.21
C ASP A 275 15.92 6.39 -26.43
N GLU A 276 16.84 6.59 -27.39
CA GLU A 276 16.59 7.42 -28.57
C GLU A 276 15.49 6.87 -29.50
N LYS A 277 15.28 5.55 -29.52
CA LYS A 277 14.32 4.90 -30.40
C LYS A 277 12.94 4.79 -29.76
N TRP A 278 12.90 4.51 -28.47
CA TRP A 278 11.65 4.21 -27.76
C TRP A 278 11.15 5.37 -26.89
N GLY A 279 11.96 6.41 -26.69
CA GLY A 279 11.74 7.44 -25.66
C GLY A 279 12.15 6.87 -24.30
N GLU A 280 11.37 5.91 -23.82
CA GLU A 280 11.72 5.08 -22.67
C GLU A 280 11.79 3.62 -23.07
N LYS A 281 12.92 2.99 -22.77
CA LYS A 281 13.13 1.56 -23.01
C LYS A 281 12.77 0.77 -21.75
N LEU A 282 11.82 -0.16 -21.89
CA LEU A 282 11.45 -1.10 -20.83
C LEU A 282 12.61 -2.07 -20.55
N CYS A 283 12.96 -2.19 -19.28
CA CYS A 283 14.01 -3.07 -18.76
C CYS A 283 13.44 -3.94 -17.64
N LEU A 284 13.93 -5.17 -17.51
CA LEU A 284 13.42 -6.14 -16.52
C LEU A 284 14.56 -6.73 -15.67
N ILE A 285 14.39 -6.69 -14.36
CA ILE A 285 15.23 -7.40 -13.40
C ILE A 285 14.49 -8.64 -12.93
N SER A 286 15.18 -9.77 -12.85
CA SER A 286 14.69 -10.98 -12.18
C SER A 286 15.65 -11.43 -11.08
N ASP A 287 15.13 -12.11 -10.07
CA ASP A 287 15.95 -12.69 -8.99
C ASP A 287 16.58 -14.05 -9.35
N LYS A 288 16.15 -14.63 -10.48
CA LYS A 288 16.60 -15.92 -11.03
C LYS A 288 16.78 -15.81 -12.55
N PRO A 289 17.60 -16.67 -13.16
CA PRO A 289 17.68 -16.77 -14.62
C PRO A 289 16.30 -17.07 -15.22
N VAL A 290 15.97 -16.39 -16.32
CA VAL A 290 14.71 -16.56 -17.06
C VAL A 290 15.00 -16.73 -18.54
N ASP A 291 14.10 -17.40 -19.25
CA ASP A 291 14.12 -17.42 -20.70
C ASP A 291 13.55 -16.10 -21.23
N HIS A 292 14.40 -15.29 -21.86
CA HIS A 292 14.00 -13.97 -22.35
C HIS A 292 12.95 -14.05 -23.47
N ASP A 293 12.98 -15.11 -24.28
CA ASP A 293 12.05 -15.28 -25.39
C ASP A 293 10.67 -15.66 -24.83
N GLU A 294 10.61 -16.57 -23.86
CA GLU A 294 9.37 -16.94 -23.17
C GLU A 294 8.70 -15.73 -22.49
N ILE A 295 9.49 -14.91 -21.78
CA ILE A 295 9.00 -13.66 -21.15
C ILE A 295 8.46 -12.70 -22.20
N SER A 296 9.19 -12.53 -23.31
CA SER A 296 8.82 -11.61 -24.38
C SER A 296 7.54 -12.04 -25.10
N GLU A 297 7.40 -13.33 -25.40
CA GLU A 297 6.22 -13.91 -26.04
C GLU A 297 4.97 -13.77 -25.16
N LEU A 298 5.10 -14.06 -23.86
CA LEU A 298 4.00 -13.89 -22.90
C LEU A 298 3.53 -12.42 -22.85
N LEU A 299 4.45 -11.48 -22.65
CA LEU A 299 4.11 -10.06 -22.53
C LEU A 299 3.57 -9.49 -23.84
N LEU A 300 4.10 -9.92 -24.99
CA LEU A 300 3.55 -9.57 -26.29
C LEU A 300 2.11 -10.04 -26.44
N ALA A 301 1.82 -11.29 -26.07
CA ALA A 301 0.50 -11.89 -26.20
C ALA A 301 -0.53 -11.26 -25.25
N LYS A 302 -0.11 -10.87 -24.04
CA LYS A 302 -1.01 -10.34 -23.00
C LYS A 302 -1.18 -8.83 -23.04
N LEU A 303 -0.11 -8.09 -23.30
CA LEU A 303 -0.01 -6.64 -23.08
C LEU A 303 0.47 -5.88 -24.33
N GLY A 304 0.72 -6.57 -25.44
CA GLY A 304 1.10 -5.93 -26.70
C GLY A 304 2.60 -5.62 -26.84
N LYS A 305 2.95 -5.02 -27.98
CA LYS A 305 4.36 -4.90 -28.44
C LYS A 305 5.20 -3.94 -27.61
N ALA A 306 4.63 -2.84 -27.13
CA ALA A 306 5.33 -1.87 -26.28
C ALA A 306 5.75 -2.47 -24.94
N SER A 307 5.04 -3.50 -24.48
CA SER A 307 5.26 -4.21 -23.21
C SER A 307 6.38 -5.26 -23.24
N VAL A 308 7.05 -5.46 -24.38
CA VAL A 308 8.16 -6.42 -24.50
C VAL A 308 9.46 -5.78 -23.97
N PRO A 309 10.10 -6.31 -22.91
CA PRO A 309 11.34 -5.75 -22.37
C PRO A 309 12.47 -5.79 -23.40
N LYS A 310 13.35 -4.79 -23.39
CA LYS A 310 14.48 -4.71 -24.32
C LYS A 310 15.81 -5.08 -23.67
N GLU A 311 15.87 -5.03 -22.35
CA GLU A 311 17.02 -5.46 -21.58
C GLU A 311 16.61 -6.22 -20.34
N PHE A 312 17.48 -7.16 -19.96
CA PHE A 312 17.31 -8.03 -18.80
C PHE A 312 18.57 -7.99 -17.93
N ILE A 313 18.38 -8.01 -16.62
CA ILE A 313 19.43 -8.22 -15.62
C ILE A 313 18.93 -9.27 -14.62
N VAL A 314 19.80 -10.20 -14.26
CA VAL A 314 19.55 -11.14 -13.15
C VAL A 314 20.34 -10.67 -11.94
N LEU A 315 19.69 -10.52 -10.79
CA LEU A 315 20.32 -10.18 -9.50
C LEU A 315 20.00 -11.24 -8.47
N SER A 316 20.84 -11.41 -7.46
CA SER A 316 20.50 -12.27 -6.32
C SER A 316 19.42 -11.67 -5.41
N GLU A 317 19.22 -10.34 -5.48
CA GLU A 317 18.24 -9.61 -4.68
C GLU A 317 17.69 -8.42 -5.48
N ILE A 318 16.37 -8.21 -5.41
CA ILE A 318 15.70 -7.10 -6.11
C ILE A 318 15.90 -5.81 -5.30
N PRO A 319 16.27 -4.68 -5.96
CA PRO A 319 16.33 -3.37 -5.33
C PRO A 319 15.02 -2.97 -4.64
N GLN A 320 15.09 -2.51 -3.38
CA GLN A 320 13.94 -2.06 -2.60
C GLN A 320 14.17 -0.69 -1.92
N ILE A 321 13.11 0.12 -1.80
CA ILE A 321 13.06 1.36 -1.01
C ILE A 321 12.22 1.11 0.24
N GLY A 322 12.85 1.07 1.41
CA GLY A 322 12.14 0.75 2.66
C GLY A 322 11.65 -0.71 2.69
N ILE A 323 10.61 -0.99 3.47
CA ILE A 323 10.16 -2.38 3.71
C ILE A 323 9.26 -2.85 2.56
N GLY A 324 9.82 -3.69 1.68
CA GLY A 324 9.06 -4.46 0.69
C GLY A 324 8.54 -3.66 -0.52
N LYS A 325 9.01 -2.43 -0.75
CA LYS A 325 8.68 -1.65 -1.96
C LYS A 325 9.83 -1.68 -2.95
N PRO A 326 9.58 -1.83 -4.27
CA PRO A 326 10.64 -1.84 -5.28
C PRO A 326 11.35 -0.48 -5.43
N ASP A 327 12.65 -0.50 -5.69
CA ASP A 327 13.47 0.67 -6.02
C ASP A 327 13.72 0.78 -7.53
N ARG A 328 12.79 1.43 -8.23
CA ARG A 328 12.88 1.60 -9.69
C ARG A 328 14.03 2.53 -10.11
N VAL A 329 14.42 3.49 -9.27
CA VAL A 329 15.52 4.43 -9.53
C VAL A 329 16.85 3.69 -9.48
N LYS A 330 17.08 2.91 -8.42
CA LYS A 330 18.26 2.05 -8.31
C LYS A 330 18.27 0.99 -9.39
N ALA A 331 17.12 0.40 -9.72
CA ALA A 331 17.02 -0.55 -10.83
C ALA A 331 17.44 0.08 -12.17
N ALA A 332 16.95 1.29 -12.49
CA ALA A 332 17.33 2.00 -13.72
C ALA A 332 18.84 2.30 -13.76
N ALA A 333 19.43 2.72 -12.64
CA ALA A 333 20.87 2.97 -12.54
C ALA A 333 21.71 1.74 -12.89
N LEU A 334 21.28 0.53 -12.50
CA LEU A 334 22.00 -0.72 -12.82
C LEU A 334 22.04 -1.00 -14.34
N PHE A 335 21.00 -0.65 -15.08
CA PHE A 335 21.02 -0.76 -16.55
C PHE A 335 21.91 0.30 -17.20
N ILE A 336 21.93 1.53 -16.67
CA ILE A 336 22.78 2.61 -17.16
C ILE A 336 24.27 2.27 -16.93
N ASP A 337 24.61 1.75 -15.76
CA ASP A 337 25.99 1.40 -15.42
C ASP A 337 26.49 0.18 -16.21
N LYS A 338 25.61 -0.77 -16.57
CA LYS A 338 25.95 -1.91 -17.44
C LYS A 338 26.31 -1.48 -18.87
N GLN A 339 25.88 -0.30 -19.31
CA GLN A 339 26.18 0.25 -20.63
C GLN A 339 27.50 1.04 -20.69
N ARG A 340 28.17 1.26 -19.54
CA ARG A 340 29.48 1.91 -19.43
C ARG A 340 30.62 0.90 -19.36
#